data_AF-A0A1L9AVW0-F1
#
_entry.id   AF-A0A1L9AVW0-F1
#
_cell.length_a   1.000
_cell.length_b   1.000
_cell.length_c   1.000
_cell.angle_alpha   90.00
_cell.angle_beta   90.00
_cell.angle_gamma   90.00
#
_symmetry.space_group_name_H-M   'P 1'
#
loop_
_entity.id
_entity.type
_entity.pdbx_description
1 polymer ?
#
loop_
_entity_poly.entity_id
_entity_poly.type
_entity_poly.pdbx_seq_one_letter_code
_entity_poly.pdbx_strand_id
1 'polypeptide(L)'
;MQRPNSKAIGILGVLLLIALGAALISRTPDSSRSASADAPPSPSSSASGAPTAAAPPGAAGPAVPREPKPKEEMLPMPGCWEGVAEFDKNGSLDTFRQALSAAAAAGDSDLLLYLQERLTELIGDDAGKALQVLEWAEKSAPPELGVYLEAMKRAPAVHQSQVVERLLKMGEDPGAQLGTRAAAVDALETQKRLSPTNIQRLKALAMEPATDSAGWVAARTIGRVMKEDYERTGTFAPYWNELLDVGEKSEDLAVRLLALEMPSYSDPLIGDETMDRLASIMRKDPERDVREMAAFRLAVTGEPQKALEAYRTAFPLEKDECVRWALFRFAVRAGGPEALPLLRQMAAQDPRFAQDYQDFQRLYAEGTVDFARIWLGVQERHRCTIEEGAPHQ
;
A
#
# COMPACT_ATOMS: atom_id res chain seq x y z
N MET A 1 9.37 -11.36 51.34
CA MET A 1 8.55 -12.11 50.38
C MET A 1 7.83 -11.12 49.48
N GLN A 2 8.37 -10.88 48.30
CA GLN A 2 7.77 -10.09 47.21
C GLN A 2 7.82 -10.97 45.96
N ARG A 3 6.68 -11.16 45.30
CA ARG A 3 6.60 -11.86 44.00
C ARG A 3 6.79 -10.82 42.89
N PRO A 4 7.66 -11.06 41.88
CA PRO A 4 7.72 -10.23 40.69
C PRO A 4 6.63 -10.62 39.69
N ASN A 5 5.97 -9.62 39.10
CA ASN A 5 4.98 -9.77 38.04
C ASN A 5 5.68 -9.98 36.69
N SER A 6 5.67 -11.22 36.21
CA SER A 6 6.09 -11.63 34.87
C SER A 6 4.95 -11.39 33.86
N LYS A 7 4.76 -10.15 33.38
CA LYS A 7 3.89 -9.84 32.23
C LYS A 7 4.46 -8.67 31.42
N ALA A 8 5.58 -8.91 30.70
CA ALA A 8 6.13 -7.93 29.78
C ALA A 8 6.80 -8.53 28.52
N ILE A 9 6.64 -9.83 28.24
CA ILE A 9 7.34 -10.49 27.11
C ILE A 9 6.37 -11.06 26.04
N GLY A 10 5.06 -10.81 26.16
CA GLY A 10 4.06 -11.44 25.28
C GLY A 10 3.70 -10.70 23.98
N ILE A 11 4.05 -9.42 23.81
CA ILE A 11 3.49 -8.59 22.72
C ILE A 11 4.49 -8.34 21.57
N LEU A 12 5.79 -8.55 21.78
CA LEU A 12 6.79 -8.39 20.71
C LEU A 12 6.88 -9.59 19.75
N GLY A 13 6.37 -10.77 20.13
CA GLY A 13 6.55 -12.00 19.35
C GLY A 13 5.55 -12.21 18.21
N VAL A 14 4.37 -11.60 18.28
CA VAL A 14 3.28 -11.86 17.32
C VAL A 14 3.39 -10.93 16.10
N LEU A 15 3.84 -9.69 16.28
CA LEU A 15 4.08 -8.75 15.17
C LEU A 15 5.32 -9.12 14.34
N LEU A 16 6.34 -9.75 14.94
CA LEU A 16 7.52 -10.23 14.22
C LEU A 16 7.18 -11.41 13.28
N LEU A 17 6.18 -12.23 13.62
CA LEU A 17 5.77 -13.38 12.80
C LEU A 17 4.91 -12.98 11.58
N ILE A 18 4.18 -11.86 11.66
CA ILE A 18 3.42 -11.31 10.52
C ILE A 18 4.37 -10.60 9.55
N ALA A 19 5.39 -9.88 10.06
CA ALA A 19 6.42 -9.25 9.23
C ALA A 19 7.34 -10.29 8.54
N LEU A 20 7.70 -11.39 9.20
CA LEU A 20 8.46 -12.48 8.54
C LEU A 20 7.62 -13.27 7.53
N GLY A 21 6.30 -13.38 7.71
CA GLY A 21 5.39 -14.02 6.76
C GLY A 21 5.25 -13.24 5.45
N ALA A 22 5.24 -11.90 5.51
CA ALA A 22 5.18 -11.04 4.32
C ALA A 22 6.54 -10.86 3.62
N ALA A 23 7.65 -10.85 4.38
CA ALA A 23 9.00 -10.69 3.81
C ALA A 23 9.51 -11.93 3.06
N LEU A 24 8.90 -13.10 3.24
CA LEU A 24 9.19 -14.32 2.49
C LEU A 24 8.44 -14.43 1.14
N ILE A 25 7.46 -13.55 0.89
CA ILE A 25 6.65 -13.56 -0.34
C ILE A 25 7.08 -12.45 -1.33
N SER A 26 7.85 -11.45 -0.88
CA SER A 26 8.19 -10.26 -1.69
C SER A 26 9.67 -10.13 -2.07
N ARG A 27 10.44 -11.22 -2.16
CA ARG A 27 11.80 -11.17 -2.73
C ARG A 27 11.76 -11.24 -4.26
N THR A 28 11.38 -10.14 -4.90
CA THR A 28 11.82 -9.84 -6.27
C THR A 28 13.27 -9.32 -6.24
N PRO A 29 14.19 -9.83 -7.07
CA PRO A 29 15.56 -9.31 -7.14
C PRO A 29 15.62 -8.05 -8.02
N ASP A 30 15.85 -6.90 -7.39
CA ASP A 30 16.28 -5.68 -8.09
C ASP A 30 17.69 -5.88 -8.63
N SER A 31 17.81 -5.84 -9.96
CA SER A 31 19.08 -5.76 -10.66
C SER A 31 19.57 -4.32 -10.61
N SER A 32 20.46 -4.03 -9.67
CA SER A 32 21.25 -2.81 -9.66
C SER A 32 22.10 -2.69 -10.93
N ARG A 33 21.88 -1.65 -11.72
CA ARG A 33 22.93 -1.06 -12.56
C ARG A 33 22.82 0.46 -12.57
N SER A 34 23.43 1.09 -11.57
CA SER A 34 23.84 2.49 -11.65
C SER A 34 25.07 2.59 -12.54
N ALA A 35 25.04 3.47 -13.54
CA ALA A 35 26.18 4.30 -13.91
C ALA A 35 25.74 5.44 -14.83
N SER A 36 25.74 6.64 -14.23
CA SER A 36 26.32 7.89 -14.73
C SER A 36 26.07 8.37 -16.16
N ALA A 37 25.63 9.63 -16.18
CA ALA A 37 25.73 10.61 -17.23
C ALA A 37 26.97 10.50 -18.13
N ASP A 38 26.78 10.72 -19.44
CA ASP A 38 27.66 11.60 -20.21
C ASP A 38 27.00 12.09 -21.51
N ALA A 39 27.32 13.33 -21.84
CA ALA A 39 26.97 14.05 -23.06
C ALA A 39 28.02 13.74 -24.19
N PRO A 40 27.88 14.28 -25.42
CA PRO A 40 28.13 13.58 -26.69
C PRO A 40 29.60 13.58 -27.18
N PRO A 41 29.93 12.79 -28.23
CA PRO A 41 31.30 12.56 -28.68
C PRO A 41 31.79 13.59 -29.71
N SER A 42 33.11 13.71 -29.83
CA SER A 42 33.78 14.26 -31.02
C SER A 42 35.11 13.52 -31.29
N PRO A 43 35.57 13.48 -32.56
CA PRO A 43 36.39 12.38 -33.08
C PRO A 43 37.83 12.80 -33.47
N SER A 44 38.55 11.87 -34.11
CA SER A 44 39.89 11.96 -34.77
C SER A 44 41.03 11.44 -33.90
N SER A 45 42.08 10.75 -34.37
CA SER A 45 42.67 10.59 -35.71
C SER A 45 43.75 9.49 -35.61
N SER A 46 43.78 8.55 -36.55
CA SER A 46 44.76 8.41 -37.64
C SER A 46 46.26 8.37 -37.27
N ALA A 47 46.80 7.16 -37.40
CA ALA A 47 47.90 6.80 -38.31
C ALA A 47 49.37 7.15 -37.98
N SER A 48 50.18 6.14 -38.32
CA SER A 48 51.51 6.22 -38.96
C SER A 48 52.75 6.06 -38.07
N GLY A 49 53.62 5.15 -38.49
CA GLY A 49 55.06 5.31 -38.32
C GLY A 49 55.85 4.06 -37.94
N ALA A 50 56.16 3.20 -38.91
CA ALA A 50 57.43 2.45 -38.93
C ALA A 50 58.48 3.33 -39.65
N PRO A 51 59.82 3.21 -39.44
CA PRO A 51 60.56 2.01 -39.86
C PRO A 51 61.90 1.66 -39.14
N THR A 52 62.28 0.37 -39.27
CA THR A 52 63.61 -0.27 -39.50
C THR A 52 64.89 0.05 -38.70
N ALA A 53 65.55 -1.00 -38.15
CA ALA A 53 66.89 -1.51 -38.51
C ALA A 53 67.35 -2.70 -37.59
N ALA A 54 67.61 -3.91 -38.13
CA ALA A 54 68.88 -4.69 -38.21
C ALA A 54 69.66 -4.89 -36.88
N ALA A 55 70.16 -6.06 -36.40
CA ALA A 55 70.60 -7.39 -36.90
C ALA A 55 70.99 -8.27 -35.65
N PRO A 56 71.67 -9.45 -35.71
CA PRO A 56 71.36 -10.75 -36.31
C PRO A 56 71.43 -11.90 -35.22
N PRO A 57 71.80 -13.18 -35.49
CA PRO A 57 71.04 -14.35 -35.02
C PRO A 57 71.70 -15.13 -33.87
N GLY A 58 70.93 -15.83 -33.05
CA GLY A 58 71.53 -16.71 -32.06
C GLY A 58 70.56 -17.55 -31.25
N ALA A 59 70.66 -18.86 -31.48
CA ALA A 59 70.38 -19.95 -30.55
C ALA A 59 68.92 -20.31 -30.23
N ALA A 60 68.62 -21.59 -30.48
CA ALA A 60 67.40 -22.27 -30.11
C ALA A 60 67.20 -22.28 -28.59
N GLY A 61 66.00 -21.85 -28.17
CA GLY A 61 65.46 -22.02 -26.82
C GLY A 61 64.18 -22.87 -26.87
N PRO A 62 63.85 -23.61 -25.80
CA PRO A 62 62.88 -24.70 -25.81
C PRO A 62 61.43 -24.21 -25.94
N ALA A 63 60.56 -25.14 -26.37
CA ALA A 63 59.16 -24.93 -26.65
C ALA A 63 58.41 -24.17 -25.54
N VAL A 64 57.73 -23.09 -25.92
CA VAL A 64 56.83 -22.31 -25.07
C VAL A 64 55.67 -23.22 -24.60
N PRO A 65 55.36 -23.26 -23.30
CA PRO A 65 54.18 -23.97 -22.80
C PRO A 65 52.93 -23.40 -23.46
N ARG A 66 52.07 -24.25 -24.02
CA ARG A 66 50.76 -23.83 -24.54
C ARG A 66 49.96 -23.23 -23.39
N GLU A 67 49.56 -21.97 -23.53
CA GLU A 67 48.59 -21.34 -22.62
C GLU A 67 47.33 -22.20 -22.55
N PRO A 68 46.78 -22.46 -21.35
CA PRO A 68 45.49 -23.11 -21.23
C PRO A 68 44.45 -22.20 -21.92
N LYS A 69 43.66 -22.76 -22.83
CA LYS A 69 42.49 -22.05 -23.36
C LYS A 69 41.67 -21.54 -22.16
N PRO A 70 41.27 -20.25 -22.13
CA PRO A 70 40.37 -19.77 -21.10
C PRO A 70 39.14 -20.69 -21.09
N LYS A 71 38.75 -21.20 -19.93
CA LYS A 71 37.43 -21.81 -19.79
C LYS A 71 36.43 -20.74 -20.19
N GLU A 72 35.66 -20.99 -21.24
CA GLU A 72 34.51 -20.16 -21.56
C GLU A 72 33.70 -20.00 -20.27
N GLU A 73 33.56 -18.75 -19.83
CA GLU A 73 32.57 -18.38 -18.83
C GLU A 73 31.21 -18.73 -19.45
N MET A 74 30.71 -19.94 -19.17
CA MET A 74 29.33 -20.28 -19.42
C MET A 74 28.50 -19.39 -18.50
N LEU A 75 28.03 -18.27 -19.04
CA LEU A 75 26.88 -17.57 -18.48
C LEU A 75 25.76 -18.61 -18.36
N PRO A 76 25.24 -18.90 -17.15
CA PRO A 76 24.13 -19.82 -17.01
C PRO A 76 22.96 -19.25 -17.82
N MET A 77 22.65 -19.89 -18.95
CA MET A 77 21.42 -19.57 -19.66
C MET A 77 20.26 -19.97 -18.75
N PRO A 78 19.29 -19.07 -18.49
CA PRO A 78 18.11 -19.44 -17.74
C PRO A 78 17.45 -20.61 -18.48
N GLY A 79 17.29 -21.74 -17.79
CA GLY A 79 16.64 -22.90 -18.36
C GLY A 79 15.21 -22.54 -18.74
N CYS A 80 14.82 -22.71 -20.00
CA CYS A 80 13.42 -22.62 -20.38
C CYS A 80 12.65 -23.73 -19.63
N TRP A 81 11.57 -23.38 -18.92
CA TRP A 81 10.71 -24.39 -18.32
C TRP A 81 10.18 -25.33 -19.39
N GLU A 82 10.41 -26.63 -19.19
CA GLU A 82 9.95 -27.66 -20.11
C GLU A 82 8.42 -27.66 -20.19
N GLY A 83 7.88 -27.74 -21.41
CA GLY A 83 6.43 -27.80 -21.64
C GLY A 83 5.69 -26.46 -21.61
N VAL A 84 6.29 -25.35 -21.17
CA VAL A 84 5.60 -24.03 -21.15
C VAL A 84 5.15 -23.58 -22.53
N ALA A 85 5.99 -23.76 -23.56
CA ALA A 85 5.61 -23.39 -24.93
C ALA A 85 4.46 -24.24 -25.50
N GLU A 86 4.27 -25.46 -25.02
CA GLU A 86 3.13 -26.31 -25.39
C GLU A 86 1.89 -25.92 -24.58
N PHE A 87 2.08 -25.62 -23.29
CA PHE A 87 1.05 -25.08 -22.42
C PHE A 87 0.48 -23.75 -22.95
N ASP A 88 1.31 -22.88 -23.51
CA ASP A 88 0.84 -21.63 -24.13
C ASP A 88 -0.11 -21.87 -25.29
N LYS A 89 0.19 -22.88 -26.12
CA LYS A 89 -0.59 -23.17 -27.33
C LYS A 89 -1.90 -23.89 -27.01
N ASN A 90 -1.85 -24.82 -26.07
CA ASN A 90 -2.92 -25.80 -25.85
C ASN A 90 -3.50 -25.75 -24.42
N GLY A 91 -3.06 -24.81 -23.60
CA GLY A 91 -3.43 -24.68 -22.21
C GLY A 91 -4.94 -24.52 -22.04
N SER A 92 -5.48 -25.38 -21.18
CA SER A 92 -6.85 -25.34 -20.67
C SER A 92 -6.83 -25.16 -19.15
N LEU A 93 -8.00 -24.85 -18.59
CA LEU A 93 -8.20 -24.81 -17.15
C LEU A 93 -7.84 -26.15 -16.46
N ASP A 94 -8.13 -27.29 -17.09
CA ASP A 94 -7.81 -28.60 -16.51
C ASP A 94 -6.30 -28.87 -16.49
N THR A 95 -5.60 -28.55 -17.57
CA THR A 95 -4.13 -28.67 -17.63
C THR A 95 -3.44 -27.64 -16.72
N PHE A 96 -4.06 -26.47 -16.53
CA PHE A 96 -3.53 -25.41 -15.67
C PHE A 96 -3.39 -25.89 -14.22
N ARG A 97 -4.42 -26.54 -13.68
CA ARG A 97 -4.41 -26.99 -12.28
C ARG A 97 -3.26 -27.98 -12.00
N GLN A 98 -2.97 -28.86 -12.95
CA GLN A 98 -1.86 -29.81 -12.83
C GLN A 98 -0.51 -29.09 -12.86
N ALA A 99 -0.33 -28.13 -13.77
CA ALA A 99 0.89 -27.33 -13.86
C ALA A 99 1.12 -26.50 -12.58
N LEU A 100 0.05 -25.91 -12.04
CA LEU A 100 0.10 -25.14 -10.80
C LEU A 100 0.52 -26.00 -9.61
N SER A 101 -0.11 -27.15 -9.41
CA SER A 101 0.24 -28.05 -8.30
C SER A 101 1.68 -28.57 -8.42
N ALA A 102 2.17 -28.82 -9.65
CA ALA A 102 3.55 -29.22 -9.87
C ALA A 102 4.54 -28.08 -9.53
N ALA A 103 4.25 -26.84 -9.97
CA ALA A 103 5.05 -25.66 -9.65
C ALA A 103 5.08 -25.38 -8.14
N ALA A 104 3.93 -25.48 -7.47
CA ALA A 104 3.82 -25.31 -6.03
C ALA A 104 4.61 -26.38 -5.26
N ALA A 105 4.55 -27.64 -5.67
CA ALA A 105 5.31 -28.73 -5.05
C ALA A 105 6.84 -28.58 -5.27
N ALA A 106 7.25 -28.00 -6.39
CA ALA A 106 8.64 -27.69 -6.69
C ALA A 106 9.15 -26.42 -5.98
N GLY A 107 8.25 -25.58 -5.45
CA GLY A 107 8.60 -24.29 -4.87
C GLY A 107 9.10 -23.27 -5.90
N ASP A 108 8.68 -23.40 -7.17
CA ASP A 108 9.12 -22.54 -8.27
C ASP A 108 8.30 -21.25 -8.32
N SER A 109 8.77 -20.19 -7.64
CA SER A 109 8.06 -18.91 -7.53
C SER A 109 7.86 -18.21 -8.86
N ASP A 110 8.82 -18.33 -9.77
CA ASP A 110 8.81 -17.66 -11.06
C ASP A 110 7.77 -18.32 -11.99
N LEU A 111 7.68 -19.66 -11.94
CA LEU A 111 6.66 -20.40 -12.66
C LEU A 111 5.26 -20.14 -12.08
N LEU A 112 5.12 -19.99 -10.76
CA LEU A 112 3.86 -19.60 -10.13
C LEU A 112 3.37 -18.23 -10.58
N LEU A 113 4.27 -17.24 -10.69
CA LEU A 113 3.94 -15.91 -11.19
C LEU A 113 3.49 -15.95 -12.65
N TYR A 114 4.23 -16.67 -13.50
CA TYR A 114 3.86 -16.90 -14.89
C TYR A 114 2.47 -17.54 -15.00
N LEU A 115 2.20 -18.59 -14.21
CA LEU A 115 0.91 -19.26 -14.20
C LEU A 115 -0.22 -18.34 -13.72
N GLN A 116 0.03 -17.45 -12.78
CA GLN A 116 -0.98 -16.45 -12.36
C GLN A 116 -1.40 -15.54 -13.52
N GLU A 117 -0.45 -15.02 -14.28
CA GLU A 117 -0.73 -14.19 -15.46
C GLU A 117 -1.51 -15.00 -16.51
N ARG A 118 -1.07 -16.23 -16.77
CA ARG A 118 -1.73 -17.09 -17.74
C ARG A 118 -3.16 -17.48 -17.32
N LEU A 119 -3.40 -17.71 -16.03
CA LEU A 119 -4.73 -17.96 -15.50
C LEU A 119 -5.65 -16.76 -15.68
N THR A 120 -5.12 -15.55 -15.48
CA THR A 120 -5.86 -14.29 -15.70
C THR A 120 -6.40 -14.23 -17.13
N GLU A 121 -5.55 -14.57 -18.11
CA GLU A 121 -5.93 -14.62 -19.53
C GLU A 121 -6.92 -15.74 -19.84
N LEU A 122 -6.73 -16.92 -19.24
CA LEU A 122 -7.62 -18.07 -19.44
C LEU A 122 -9.04 -17.79 -18.91
N ILE A 123 -9.16 -17.11 -17.77
CA ILE A 123 -10.44 -16.63 -17.22
C ILE A 123 -11.04 -15.57 -18.13
N GLY A 124 -10.28 -14.53 -18.48
CA GLY A 124 -10.75 -13.44 -19.33
C GLY A 124 -12.03 -12.78 -18.78
N ASP A 125 -13.03 -12.62 -19.65
CA ASP A 125 -14.38 -12.14 -19.31
C ASP A 125 -15.40 -13.28 -19.11
N ASP A 126 -14.95 -14.52 -18.98
CA ASP A 126 -15.83 -15.68 -18.81
C ASP A 126 -16.09 -15.96 -17.33
N ALA A 127 -17.32 -15.66 -16.87
CA ALA A 127 -17.68 -15.94 -15.49
C ALA A 127 -17.86 -17.41 -15.15
N GLY A 128 -18.15 -18.28 -16.12
CA GLY A 128 -18.19 -19.72 -15.88
C GLY A 128 -16.81 -20.22 -15.46
N LYS A 129 -15.77 -19.79 -16.18
CA LYS A 129 -14.36 -20.07 -15.84
C LYS A 129 -13.96 -19.43 -14.52
N ALA A 130 -14.36 -18.17 -14.29
CA ALA A 130 -14.09 -17.49 -13.03
C ALA A 130 -14.68 -18.27 -11.83
N LEU A 131 -15.96 -18.65 -11.90
CA LEU A 131 -16.62 -19.42 -10.85
C LEU A 131 -15.95 -20.78 -10.64
N GLN A 132 -15.54 -21.46 -11.71
CA GLN A 132 -14.78 -22.71 -11.61
C GLN A 132 -13.46 -22.52 -10.85
N VAL A 133 -12.73 -21.43 -11.11
CA VAL A 133 -11.48 -21.10 -10.40
C VAL A 133 -11.74 -20.80 -8.92
N LEU A 134 -12.84 -20.11 -8.60
CA LEU A 134 -13.21 -19.85 -7.20
C LEU A 134 -13.54 -21.13 -6.43
N GLU A 135 -14.19 -22.11 -7.07
CA GLU A 135 -14.43 -23.43 -6.46
C GLU A 135 -13.13 -24.19 -6.14
N TRP A 136 -12.06 -23.93 -6.90
CA TRP A 136 -10.73 -24.49 -6.60
C TRP A 136 -10.07 -23.74 -5.46
N ALA A 137 -10.12 -22.40 -5.50
CA ALA A 137 -9.53 -21.55 -4.48
C ALA A 137 -10.04 -21.88 -3.07
N GLU A 138 -11.35 -22.15 -2.90
CA GLU A 138 -11.93 -22.55 -1.61
C GLU A 138 -11.32 -23.79 -0.98
N LYS A 139 -10.79 -24.71 -1.80
CA LYS A 139 -10.25 -26.00 -1.36
C LYS A 139 -8.72 -26.00 -1.34
N SER A 140 -8.10 -24.89 -1.71
CA SER A 140 -6.65 -24.75 -1.82
C SER A 140 -6.05 -24.05 -0.62
N ALA A 141 -4.78 -24.36 -0.37
CA ALA A 141 -3.94 -23.67 0.61
C ALA A 141 -2.88 -22.83 -0.12
N PRO A 142 -2.15 -21.95 0.57
CA PRO A 142 -0.97 -21.30 0.01
C PRO A 142 0.06 -22.32 -0.51
N PRO A 143 0.75 -22.04 -1.64
CA PRO A 143 0.68 -20.81 -2.45
C PRO A 143 -0.45 -20.78 -3.49
N GLU A 144 -1.09 -21.93 -3.79
CA GLU A 144 -2.09 -22.05 -4.87
C GLU A 144 -3.27 -21.09 -4.68
N LEU A 145 -3.76 -20.96 -3.43
CA LEU A 145 -4.82 -20.00 -3.10
C LEU A 145 -4.49 -18.58 -3.58
N GLY A 146 -3.24 -18.14 -3.37
CA GLY A 146 -2.78 -16.81 -3.78
C GLY A 146 -2.81 -16.65 -5.30
N VAL A 147 -2.33 -17.66 -6.04
CA VAL A 147 -2.34 -17.65 -7.51
C VAL A 147 -3.77 -17.56 -8.05
N TYR A 148 -4.71 -18.34 -7.51
CA TYR A 148 -6.10 -18.30 -7.97
C TYR A 148 -6.76 -16.94 -7.74
N LEU A 149 -6.60 -16.35 -6.55
CA LEU A 149 -7.32 -15.11 -6.21
C LEU A 149 -6.65 -13.85 -6.77
N GLU A 150 -5.33 -13.84 -6.94
CA GLU A 150 -4.65 -12.77 -7.69
C GLU A 150 -4.99 -12.80 -9.17
N ALA A 151 -5.09 -13.99 -9.78
CA ALA A 151 -5.56 -14.10 -11.16
C ALA A 151 -7.01 -13.64 -11.30
N MET A 152 -7.87 -14.01 -10.34
CA MET A 152 -9.25 -13.54 -10.29
C MET A 152 -9.33 -12.03 -10.21
N LYS A 153 -8.61 -11.41 -9.27
CA LYS A 153 -8.58 -9.96 -9.05
C LYS A 153 -8.24 -9.15 -10.30
N ARG A 154 -7.38 -9.71 -11.17
CA ARG A 154 -6.92 -9.10 -12.42
C ARG A 154 -7.79 -9.42 -13.63
N ALA A 155 -8.59 -10.49 -13.58
CA ALA A 155 -9.40 -10.93 -14.70
C ALA A 155 -10.63 -10.02 -14.89
N PRO A 156 -10.98 -9.63 -16.14
CA PRO A 156 -12.19 -8.85 -16.42
C PRO A 156 -13.49 -9.44 -15.83
N ALA A 157 -13.58 -10.77 -15.73
CA ALA A 157 -14.71 -11.48 -15.16
C ALA A 157 -14.99 -11.11 -13.69
N VAL A 158 -14.01 -10.58 -12.94
CA VAL A 158 -14.20 -10.16 -11.53
C VAL A 158 -15.29 -9.12 -11.38
N HIS A 159 -15.56 -8.33 -12.42
CA HIS A 159 -16.62 -7.31 -12.42
C HIS A 159 -18.02 -7.85 -12.64
N GLN A 160 -18.19 -9.15 -12.89
CA GLN A 160 -19.50 -9.74 -13.07
C GLN A 160 -20.19 -9.99 -11.73
N SER A 161 -21.49 -9.69 -11.67
CA SER A 161 -22.28 -9.76 -10.43
C SER A 161 -22.22 -11.14 -9.75
N GLN A 162 -22.24 -12.22 -10.52
CA GLN A 162 -22.15 -13.59 -10.01
C GLN A 162 -20.78 -13.93 -9.40
N VAL A 163 -19.70 -13.36 -9.93
CA VAL A 163 -18.34 -13.54 -9.40
C VAL A 163 -18.18 -12.72 -8.12
N VAL A 164 -18.65 -11.47 -8.13
CA VAL A 164 -18.69 -10.61 -6.92
C VAL A 164 -19.48 -11.27 -5.79
N GLU A 165 -20.66 -11.82 -6.09
CA GLU A 165 -21.48 -12.52 -5.09
C GLU A 165 -20.74 -13.73 -4.51
N ARG A 166 -20.01 -14.47 -5.35
CA ARG A 166 -19.24 -15.64 -4.90
C ARG A 166 -18.09 -15.25 -3.98
N LEU A 167 -17.33 -14.22 -4.35
CA LEU A 167 -16.21 -13.68 -3.56
C LEU A 167 -16.70 -13.14 -2.20
N LEU A 168 -17.82 -12.41 -2.17
CA LEU A 168 -18.40 -11.94 -0.92
C LEU A 168 -18.79 -13.11 0.00
N LYS A 169 -19.45 -14.15 -0.53
CA LYS A 169 -19.78 -15.35 0.26
C LYS A 169 -18.54 -16.05 0.82
N MET A 170 -17.44 -16.11 0.06
CA MET A 170 -16.17 -16.68 0.54
C MET A 170 -15.57 -15.83 1.67
N GLY A 171 -15.63 -14.50 1.57
CA GLY A 171 -15.20 -13.58 2.63
C GLY A 171 -16.04 -13.67 3.90
N GLU A 172 -17.34 -13.93 3.74
CA GLU A 172 -18.33 -13.99 4.81
C GLU A 172 -18.46 -15.34 5.49
N ASP A 173 -17.83 -16.40 4.97
CA ASP A 173 -17.94 -17.73 5.56
C ASP A 173 -17.11 -17.83 6.86
N PRO A 174 -17.75 -17.89 8.04
CA PRO A 174 -17.02 -17.98 9.31
C PRO A 174 -16.35 -19.36 9.50
N GLY A 175 -16.72 -20.36 8.68
CA GLY A 175 -16.10 -21.69 8.67
C GLY A 175 -14.90 -21.81 7.73
N ALA A 176 -14.65 -20.81 6.88
CA ALA A 176 -13.50 -20.81 5.97
C ALA A 176 -12.18 -20.55 6.69
N GLN A 177 -11.07 -20.93 6.05
CA GLN A 177 -9.74 -20.55 6.56
C GLN A 177 -9.59 -19.02 6.52
N LEU A 178 -9.00 -18.45 7.57
CA LEU A 178 -8.86 -16.98 7.72
C LEU A 178 -8.20 -16.32 6.49
N GLY A 179 -7.19 -16.99 5.90
CA GLY A 179 -6.52 -16.51 4.68
C GLY A 179 -7.43 -16.52 3.45
N THR A 180 -8.34 -17.49 3.32
CA THR A 180 -9.32 -17.56 2.23
C THR A 180 -10.30 -16.39 2.30
N ARG A 181 -10.79 -16.06 3.51
CA ARG A 181 -11.71 -14.95 3.71
C ARG A 181 -11.09 -13.64 3.25
N ALA A 182 -9.91 -13.31 3.78
CA ALA A 182 -9.20 -12.08 3.44
C ALA A 182 -8.85 -11.99 1.96
N ALA A 183 -8.34 -13.07 1.35
CA ALA A 183 -7.96 -13.07 -0.05
C ALA A 183 -9.18 -12.95 -1.00
N ALA A 184 -10.34 -13.51 -0.62
CA ALA A 184 -11.58 -13.34 -1.39
C ALA A 184 -12.09 -11.90 -1.36
N VAL A 185 -12.00 -11.23 -0.20
CA VAL A 185 -12.35 -9.82 -0.09
C VAL A 185 -11.35 -8.94 -0.85
N ASP A 186 -10.05 -9.25 -0.79
CA ASP A 186 -9.02 -8.50 -1.53
C ASP A 186 -9.24 -8.54 -3.05
N ALA A 187 -9.70 -9.67 -3.60
CA ALA A 187 -10.01 -9.77 -5.02
C ALA A 187 -11.14 -8.80 -5.48
N LEU A 188 -11.90 -8.21 -4.55
CA LEU A 188 -12.91 -7.20 -4.84
C LEU A 188 -12.36 -5.76 -4.90
N GLU A 189 -11.08 -5.49 -4.56
CA GLU A 189 -10.59 -4.10 -4.51
C GLU A 189 -10.49 -3.42 -5.88
N THR A 190 -10.52 -4.18 -6.98
CA THR A 190 -10.47 -3.66 -8.36
C THR A 190 -11.85 -3.30 -8.93
N GLN A 191 -12.94 -3.52 -8.18
CA GLN A 191 -14.27 -3.18 -8.66
C GLN A 191 -14.37 -1.70 -9.03
N LYS A 192 -15.01 -1.42 -10.17
CA LYS A 192 -15.22 -0.03 -10.62
C LYS A 192 -16.28 0.71 -9.81
N ARG A 193 -17.15 -0.03 -9.12
CA ARG A 193 -18.22 0.46 -8.23
C ARG A 193 -18.74 -0.72 -7.43
N LEU A 194 -19.17 -0.47 -6.20
CA LEU A 194 -19.96 -1.41 -5.41
C LEU A 194 -21.44 -1.01 -5.42
N SER A 195 -22.32 -2.01 -5.38
CA SER A 195 -23.73 -1.77 -5.09
C SER A 195 -23.88 -1.37 -3.61
N PRO A 196 -24.94 -0.63 -3.22
CA PRO A 196 -25.21 -0.31 -1.82
C PRO A 196 -25.23 -1.56 -0.92
N THR A 197 -25.83 -2.65 -1.40
CA THR A 197 -25.85 -3.93 -0.68
C THR A 197 -24.45 -4.49 -0.45
N ASN A 198 -23.55 -4.42 -1.44
CA ASN A 198 -22.20 -4.93 -1.29
C ASN A 198 -21.35 -4.07 -0.35
N ILE A 199 -21.56 -2.74 -0.35
CA ILE A 199 -20.91 -1.85 0.63
C ILE A 199 -21.34 -2.24 2.06
N GLN A 200 -22.63 -2.48 2.30
CA GLN A 200 -23.12 -2.90 3.62
C GLN A 200 -22.55 -4.24 4.07
N ARG A 201 -22.38 -5.19 3.15
CA ARG A 201 -21.77 -6.49 3.42
C ARG A 201 -20.30 -6.36 3.82
N LEU A 202 -19.52 -5.59 3.07
CA LEU A 202 -18.13 -5.29 3.41
C LEU A 202 -18.01 -4.50 4.72
N LYS A 203 -18.93 -3.58 4.99
CA LYS A 203 -19.00 -2.90 6.29
C LYS A 203 -19.24 -3.88 7.42
N ALA A 204 -20.17 -4.82 7.25
CA ALA A 204 -20.44 -5.84 8.26
C ALA A 204 -19.18 -6.65 8.59
N LEU A 205 -18.43 -7.08 7.55
CA LEU A 205 -17.12 -7.73 7.72
C LEU A 205 -16.10 -6.84 8.45
N ALA A 206 -16.02 -5.54 8.12
CA ALA A 206 -15.13 -4.59 8.80
C ALA A 206 -15.51 -4.30 10.26
N MET A 207 -16.75 -4.63 10.66
CA MET A 207 -17.25 -4.47 12.02
C MET A 207 -17.17 -5.75 12.84
N GLU A 208 -16.78 -6.88 12.24
CA GLU A 208 -16.55 -8.10 12.99
C GLU A 208 -15.42 -7.89 13.99
N PRO A 209 -15.51 -8.49 15.19
CA PRO A 209 -14.38 -8.52 16.11
C PRO A 209 -13.14 -9.05 15.41
N ALA A 210 -11.96 -8.51 15.74
CA ALA A 210 -10.70 -8.85 15.09
C ALA A 210 -10.33 -10.33 15.28
N THR A 211 -10.85 -11.19 14.41
CA THR A 211 -10.55 -12.63 14.37
C THR A 211 -9.52 -12.97 13.28
N ASP A 212 -9.41 -12.11 12.26
CA ASP A 212 -8.48 -12.20 11.15
C ASP A 212 -8.30 -10.85 10.44
N SER A 213 -7.59 -10.85 9.30
CA SER A 213 -7.39 -9.67 8.47
C SER A 213 -8.57 -9.32 7.56
N ALA A 214 -9.64 -10.12 7.51
CA ALA A 214 -10.74 -9.89 6.57
C ALA A 214 -11.45 -8.56 6.83
N GLY A 215 -11.61 -8.16 8.11
CA GLY A 215 -12.20 -6.87 8.47
C GLY A 215 -11.36 -5.68 7.96
N TRP A 216 -10.04 -5.76 8.11
CA TRP A 216 -9.11 -4.75 7.58
C TRP A 216 -9.15 -4.69 6.05
N VAL A 217 -9.12 -5.85 5.39
CA VAL A 217 -9.19 -5.93 3.91
C VAL A 217 -10.55 -5.42 3.41
N ALA A 218 -11.64 -5.64 4.14
CA ALA A 218 -12.96 -5.13 3.79
C ALA A 218 -13.01 -3.60 3.84
N ALA A 219 -12.49 -2.97 4.91
CA ALA A 219 -12.38 -1.51 4.99
C ALA A 219 -11.50 -0.95 3.86
N ARG A 220 -10.37 -1.60 3.56
CA ARG A 220 -9.50 -1.24 2.43
C ARG A 220 -10.25 -1.34 1.11
N THR A 221 -10.99 -2.42 0.88
CA THR A 221 -11.75 -2.67 -0.35
C THR A 221 -12.78 -1.57 -0.58
N ILE A 222 -13.56 -1.20 0.45
CA ILE A 222 -14.50 -0.08 0.36
C ILE A 222 -13.77 1.20 -0.06
N GLY A 223 -12.63 1.50 0.56
CA GLY A 223 -11.85 2.70 0.25
C GLY A 223 -11.21 2.70 -1.14
N ARG A 224 -10.71 1.56 -1.61
CA ARG A 224 -10.11 1.41 -2.95
C ARG A 224 -11.15 1.58 -4.04
N VAL A 225 -12.31 0.95 -3.89
CA VAL A 225 -13.41 1.10 -4.86
C VAL A 225 -14.02 2.50 -4.79
N MET A 226 -14.08 3.13 -3.60
CA MET A 226 -14.46 4.53 -3.49
C MET A 226 -13.52 5.44 -4.29
N LYS A 227 -12.20 5.24 -4.18
CA LYS A 227 -11.21 6.00 -4.95
C LYS A 227 -11.47 5.86 -6.45
N GLU A 228 -11.60 4.63 -6.95
CA GLU A 228 -11.86 4.34 -8.36
C GLU A 228 -13.19 4.97 -8.84
N ASP A 229 -14.28 4.83 -8.08
CA ASP A 229 -15.59 5.39 -8.45
C ASP A 229 -15.57 6.93 -8.41
N TYR A 230 -14.83 7.53 -7.48
CA TYR A 230 -14.65 8.98 -7.37
C TYR A 230 -13.81 9.54 -8.53
N GLU A 231 -12.68 8.92 -8.85
CA GLU A 231 -11.83 9.36 -9.98
C GLU A 231 -12.59 9.29 -11.31
N ARG A 232 -13.48 8.31 -11.46
CA ARG A 232 -14.28 8.13 -12.68
C ARG A 232 -15.53 9.00 -12.73
N THR A 233 -16.22 9.21 -11.60
CA THR A 233 -17.59 9.78 -11.58
C THR A 233 -17.78 10.98 -10.65
N GLY A 234 -16.80 11.28 -9.78
CA GLY A 234 -16.94 12.25 -8.69
C GLY A 234 -17.79 11.76 -7.51
N THR A 235 -18.24 10.50 -7.51
CA THR A 235 -19.10 9.95 -6.45
C THR A 235 -18.27 9.27 -5.35
N PHE A 236 -18.39 9.72 -4.10
CA PHE A 236 -17.75 9.08 -2.94
C PHE A 236 -18.68 8.88 -1.73
N ALA A 237 -19.74 9.69 -1.61
CA ALA A 237 -20.63 9.72 -0.45
C ALA A 237 -21.19 8.35 0.01
N PRO A 238 -21.59 7.42 -0.88
CA PRO A 238 -22.08 6.10 -0.48
C PRO A 238 -21.05 5.24 0.27
N TYR A 239 -19.77 5.45 0.00
CA TYR A 239 -18.68 4.72 0.64
C TYR A 239 -18.20 5.45 1.89
N TRP A 240 -18.10 6.78 1.81
CA TRP A 240 -17.59 7.61 2.89
C TRP A 240 -18.39 7.49 4.18
N ASN A 241 -19.72 7.50 4.09
CA ASN A 241 -20.57 7.35 5.28
C ASN A 241 -20.35 6.01 5.99
N GLU A 242 -20.06 4.96 5.21
CA GLU A 242 -19.84 3.61 5.74
C GLU A 242 -18.43 3.47 6.31
N LEU A 243 -17.41 4.05 5.67
CA LEU A 243 -16.07 4.16 6.22
C LEU A 243 -16.04 4.98 7.52
N LEU A 244 -16.79 6.07 7.61
CA LEU A 244 -16.96 6.83 8.86
C LEU A 244 -17.61 6.00 9.96
N ASP A 245 -18.65 5.23 9.61
CA ASP A 245 -19.27 4.32 10.55
C ASP A 245 -18.24 3.31 11.09
N VAL A 246 -17.45 2.69 10.20
CA VAL A 246 -16.36 1.76 10.59
C VAL A 246 -15.32 2.46 11.46
N GLY A 247 -14.87 3.65 11.06
CA GLY A 247 -13.91 4.48 11.78
C GLY A 247 -14.38 4.89 13.17
N GLU A 248 -15.69 5.00 13.39
CA GLU A 248 -16.28 5.39 14.67
C GLU A 248 -16.61 4.19 15.58
N LYS A 249 -17.02 3.06 15.00
CA LYS A 249 -17.70 1.99 15.75
C LYS A 249 -16.96 0.65 15.77
N SER A 250 -15.96 0.44 14.91
CA SER A 250 -15.22 -0.84 14.90
C SER A 250 -14.45 -1.02 16.21
N GLU A 251 -14.44 -2.25 16.72
CA GLU A 251 -13.69 -2.60 17.94
C GLU A 251 -12.19 -2.73 17.66
N ASP A 252 -11.79 -2.91 16.39
CA ASP A 252 -10.41 -3.02 15.95
C ASP A 252 -9.82 -1.65 15.60
N LEU A 253 -8.79 -1.25 16.34
CA LEU A 253 -8.08 0.01 16.13
C LEU A 253 -7.49 0.13 14.71
N ALA A 254 -6.87 -0.93 14.18
CA ALA A 254 -6.26 -0.90 12.86
C ALA A 254 -7.32 -0.68 11.77
N VAL A 255 -8.51 -1.28 11.95
CA VAL A 255 -9.64 -1.08 11.05
C VAL A 255 -10.22 0.32 11.18
N ARG A 256 -10.36 0.86 12.41
CA ARG A 256 -10.82 2.24 12.62
C ARG A 256 -9.91 3.26 11.93
N LEU A 257 -8.60 3.13 12.15
CA LEU A 257 -7.58 4.02 11.56
C LEU A 257 -7.61 3.96 10.04
N LEU A 258 -7.55 2.75 9.48
CA LEU A 258 -7.59 2.55 8.05
C LEU A 258 -8.86 3.17 7.43
N ALA A 259 -10.03 2.96 8.05
CA ALA A 259 -11.28 3.48 7.52
C ALA A 259 -11.31 5.01 7.43
N LEU A 260 -10.69 5.71 8.40
CA LEU A 260 -10.52 7.16 8.35
C LEU A 260 -9.41 7.61 7.40
N GLU A 261 -8.40 6.77 7.17
CA GLU A 261 -7.30 7.04 6.24
C GLU A 261 -7.73 6.90 4.78
N MET A 262 -8.54 5.88 4.44
CA MET A 262 -8.87 5.50 3.06
C MET A 262 -9.33 6.65 2.14
N PRO A 263 -10.16 7.62 2.57
CA PRO A 263 -10.53 8.75 1.71
C PRO A 263 -9.37 9.68 1.36
N SER A 264 -8.26 9.62 2.07
CA SER A 264 -7.08 10.45 1.84
C SER A 264 -6.34 10.10 0.55
N TYR A 265 -6.58 8.91 0.00
CA TYR A 265 -6.01 8.50 -1.27
C TYR A 265 -6.69 9.14 -2.49
N SER A 266 -7.86 9.76 -2.31
CA SER A 266 -8.59 10.51 -3.34
C SER A 266 -8.92 11.95 -2.93
N ASP A 267 -8.66 12.31 -1.67
CA ASP A 267 -8.92 13.63 -1.07
C ASP A 267 -10.26 14.28 -1.49
N PRO A 268 -11.40 13.57 -1.35
CA PRO A 268 -12.70 14.17 -1.62
C PRO A 268 -12.96 15.26 -0.57
N LEU A 269 -13.47 16.40 -1.03
CA LEU A 269 -13.88 17.49 -0.13
C LEU A 269 -15.12 17.04 0.65
N ILE A 270 -14.99 16.96 1.98
CA ILE A 270 -16.13 16.65 2.83
C ILE A 270 -17.06 17.85 2.95
N GLY A 271 -18.36 17.57 2.88
CA GLY A 271 -19.44 18.52 3.15
C GLY A 271 -19.93 18.46 4.61
N ASP A 272 -20.84 19.37 4.92
CA ASP A 272 -21.42 19.57 6.25
C ASP A 272 -21.94 18.30 6.93
N GLU A 273 -22.53 17.37 6.16
CA GLU A 273 -23.24 16.20 6.70
C GLU A 273 -22.38 15.31 7.62
N THR A 274 -21.05 15.35 7.45
CA THR A 274 -20.12 14.46 8.16
C THR A 274 -19.13 15.19 9.05
N MET A 275 -19.08 16.52 8.99
CA MET A 275 -18.16 17.32 9.81
C MET A 275 -18.44 17.18 11.31
N ASP A 276 -19.70 17.16 11.73
CA ASP A 276 -20.07 17.00 13.14
C ASP A 276 -19.64 15.64 13.70
N ARG A 277 -19.71 14.59 12.86
CA ARG A 277 -19.26 13.24 13.21
C ARG A 277 -17.75 13.21 13.40
N LEU A 278 -17.00 13.72 12.42
CA LEU A 278 -15.54 13.81 12.54
C LEU A 278 -15.10 14.68 13.72
N ALA A 279 -15.77 15.82 13.96
CA ALA A 279 -15.51 16.67 15.12
C ALA A 279 -15.86 15.98 16.45
N SER A 280 -16.79 15.02 16.45
CA SER A 280 -17.05 14.16 17.61
C SER A 280 -15.92 13.14 17.81
N ILE A 281 -15.52 12.42 16.75
CA ILE A 281 -14.41 11.44 16.79
C ILE A 281 -13.12 12.13 17.27
N MET A 282 -12.74 13.23 16.62
CA MET A 282 -11.57 14.06 16.94
C MET A 282 -11.53 14.49 18.41
N ARG A 283 -12.68 14.68 19.08
CA ARG A 283 -12.73 15.13 20.49
C ARG A 283 -12.83 14.00 21.50
N LYS A 284 -13.41 12.86 21.12
CA LYS A 284 -13.88 11.85 22.07
C LYS A 284 -13.22 10.48 21.91
N ASP A 285 -12.64 10.18 20.76
CA ASP A 285 -12.03 8.88 20.54
C ASP A 285 -10.90 8.66 21.57
N PRO A 286 -10.84 7.50 22.25
CA PRO A 286 -9.79 7.24 23.24
C PRO A 286 -8.40 7.22 22.61
N GLU A 287 -8.29 6.81 21.34
CA GLU A 287 -7.02 6.60 20.68
C GLU A 287 -6.52 7.88 20.02
N ARG A 288 -5.27 8.23 20.32
CA ARG A 288 -4.61 9.44 19.82
C ARG A 288 -4.64 9.49 18.30
N ASP A 289 -4.21 8.41 17.65
CA ASP A 289 -4.04 8.35 16.20
C ASP A 289 -5.39 8.50 15.47
N VAL A 290 -6.48 8.02 16.06
CA VAL A 290 -7.83 8.19 15.53
C VAL A 290 -8.27 9.65 15.63
N ARG A 291 -7.97 10.33 16.75
CA ARG A 291 -8.23 11.78 16.89
C ARG A 291 -7.43 12.61 15.89
N GLU A 292 -6.16 12.27 15.66
CA GLU A 292 -5.31 12.93 14.67
C GLU A 292 -5.82 12.72 13.23
N MET A 293 -6.22 11.49 12.88
CA MET A 293 -6.77 11.19 11.56
C MET A 293 -8.12 11.88 11.34
N ALA A 294 -8.97 11.95 12.36
CA ALA A 294 -10.21 12.72 12.28
C ALA A 294 -9.95 14.23 12.11
N ALA A 295 -8.94 14.78 12.80
CA ALA A 295 -8.50 16.15 12.59
C ALA A 295 -7.99 16.37 11.16
N PHE A 296 -7.21 15.44 10.61
CA PHE A 296 -6.74 15.50 9.23
C PHE A 296 -7.90 15.52 8.23
N ARG A 297 -8.86 14.59 8.36
CA ARG A 297 -10.01 14.50 7.48
C ARG A 297 -10.89 15.75 7.53
N LEU A 298 -11.04 16.38 8.70
CA LEU A 298 -11.75 17.66 8.83
C LEU A 298 -11.15 18.79 8.00
N ALA A 299 -9.85 18.76 7.72
CA ALA A 299 -9.20 19.81 6.95
C ALA A 299 -9.35 19.67 5.44
N VAL A 300 -9.81 18.52 4.95
CA VAL A 300 -10.09 18.30 3.52
C VAL A 300 -11.57 18.58 3.28
N THR A 301 -11.96 19.85 3.36
CA THR A 301 -13.37 20.28 3.42
C THR A 301 -13.70 21.41 2.45
N GLY A 302 -14.96 21.48 2.02
CA GLY A 302 -15.52 22.67 1.38
C GLY A 302 -15.93 23.79 2.34
N GLU A 303 -15.86 23.55 3.66
CA GLU A 303 -16.42 24.40 4.71
C GLU A 303 -15.34 24.78 5.75
N PRO A 304 -14.30 25.52 5.35
CA PRO A 304 -13.09 25.73 6.16
C PRO A 304 -13.39 26.40 7.51
N GLN A 305 -14.35 27.31 7.57
CA GLN A 305 -14.71 28.00 8.81
C GLN A 305 -15.30 27.07 9.87
N LYS A 306 -16.03 26.02 9.46
CA LYS A 306 -16.54 25.00 10.39
C LYS A 306 -15.43 24.12 10.92
N ALA A 307 -14.46 23.75 10.08
CA ALA A 307 -13.28 23.02 10.53
C ALA A 307 -12.47 23.86 11.55
N LEU A 308 -12.24 25.14 11.26
CA LEU A 308 -11.55 26.06 12.17
C LEU A 308 -12.29 26.20 13.52
N GLU A 309 -13.62 26.26 13.52
CA GLU A 309 -14.42 26.29 14.76
C GLU A 309 -14.32 24.96 15.54
N ALA A 310 -14.35 23.81 14.85
CA ALA A 310 -14.15 22.52 15.49
C ALA A 310 -12.78 22.44 16.17
N TYR A 311 -11.71 22.90 15.49
CA TYR A 311 -10.36 22.95 16.06
C TYR A 311 -10.24 23.94 17.22
N ARG A 312 -10.87 25.12 17.10
CA ARG A 312 -10.93 26.14 18.18
C ARG A 312 -11.54 25.57 19.46
N THR A 313 -12.62 24.79 19.32
CA THR A 313 -13.29 24.15 20.44
C THR A 313 -12.47 22.99 21.02
N ALA A 314 -11.78 22.22 20.18
CA ALA A 314 -11.08 21.00 20.61
C ALA A 314 -9.72 21.27 21.27
N PHE A 315 -8.93 22.22 20.75
CA PHE A 315 -7.56 22.49 21.19
C PHE A 315 -7.39 22.71 22.70
N PRO A 316 -8.20 23.54 23.39
CA PRO A 316 -8.05 23.74 24.83
C PRO A 316 -8.38 22.51 25.68
N LEU A 317 -9.18 21.57 25.14
CA LEU A 317 -9.63 20.37 25.84
C LEU A 317 -8.69 19.18 25.63
N GLU A 318 -7.96 19.17 24.52
CA GLU A 318 -7.00 18.12 24.19
C GLU A 318 -5.78 18.20 25.12
N LYS A 319 -5.28 17.05 25.57
CA LYS A 319 -4.15 16.92 26.48
C LYS A 319 -2.89 16.44 25.77
N ASP A 320 -3.05 15.69 24.69
CA ASP A 320 -1.97 15.15 23.89
C ASP A 320 -1.36 16.25 23.00
N GLU A 321 -0.04 16.43 23.09
CA GLU A 321 0.67 17.44 22.30
C GLU A 321 0.56 17.15 20.79
N CYS A 322 0.54 15.89 20.39
CA CYS A 322 0.51 15.49 18.99
C CYS A 322 -0.86 15.68 18.36
N VAL A 323 -1.93 15.46 19.12
CA VAL A 323 -3.26 15.86 18.67
C VAL A 323 -3.36 17.39 18.61
N ARG A 324 -2.84 18.13 19.60
CA ARG A 324 -2.77 19.62 19.51
C ARG A 324 -2.00 20.09 18.28
N TRP A 325 -0.88 19.44 17.97
CA TRP A 325 -0.13 19.70 16.75
C TRP A 325 -0.92 19.39 15.49
N ALA A 326 -1.66 18.27 15.46
CA ALA A 326 -2.56 17.92 14.38
C ALA A 326 -3.62 19.00 14.17
N LEU A 327 -4.31 19.46 15.22
CA LEU A 327 -5.29 20.55 15.14
C LEU A 327 -4.66 21.84 14.61
N PHE A 328 -3.45 22.17 15.08
CA PHE A 328 -2.74 23.37 14.68
C PHE A 328 -2.34 23.34 13.19
N ARG A 329 -1.73 22.25 12.72
CA ARG A 329 -1.31 22.10 11.31
C ARG A 329 -2.50 21.96 10.37
N PHE A 330 -3.56 21.27 10.79
CA PHE A 330 -4.72 21.03 9.94
C PHE A 330 -5.67 22.23 9.89
N ALA A 331 -5.63 23.14 10.87
CA ALA A 331 -6.22 24.47 10.71
C ALA A 331 -5.62 25.22 9.51
N VAL A 332 -4.30 25.13 9.31
CA VAL A 332 -3.62 25.72 8.15
C VAL A 332 -4.04 25.06 6.84
N ARG A 333 -4.17 23.73 6.82
CA ARG A 333 -4.68 23.00 5.64
C ARG A 333 -6.11 23.42 5.28
N ALA A 334 -6.97 23.59 6.28
CA ALA A 334 -8.36 23.96 6.09
C ALA A 334 -8.52 25.42 5.62
N GLY A 335 -7.97 26.37 6.37
CA GLY A 335 -8.23 27.81 6.19
C GLY A 335 -7.11 28.61 5.53
N GLY A 336 -5.97 27.99 5.24
CA GLY A 336 -4.80 28.69 4.72
C GLY A 336 -4.41 29.90 5.58
N PRO A 337 -4.20 31.10 5.00
CA PRO A 337 -3.86 32.30 5.77
C PRO A 337 -4.98 32.76 6.72
N GLU A 338 -6.25 32.40 6.45
CA GLU A 338 -7.38 32.73 7.34
C GLU A 338 -7.31 31.98 8.68
N ALA A 339 -6.49 30.92 8.77
CA ALA A 339 -6.26 30.19 10.01
C ALA A 339 -5.31 30.93 10.98
N LEU A 340 -4.51 31.90 10.52
CA LEU A 340 -3.50 32.58 11.34
C LEU A 340 -4.04 33.19 12.65
N PRO A 341 -5.22 33.84 12.68
CA PRO A 341 -5.81 34.30 13.94
C PRO A 341 -6.07 33.18 14.94
N LEU A 342 -6.49 32.00 14.46
CA LEU A 342 -6.71 30.83 15.31
C LEU A 342 -5.37 30.26 15.82
N LEU A 343 -4.37 30.12 14.95
CA LEU A 343 -3.04 29.67 15.36
C LEU A 343 -2.43 30.58 16.43
N ARG A 344 -2.61 31.90 16.31
CA ARG A 344 -2.17 32.86 17.34
C ARG A 344 -2.84 32.59 18.69
N GLN A 345 -4.15 32.30 18.69
CA GLN A 345 -4.88 31.95 19.91
C GLN A 345 -4.38 30.64 20.51
N MET A 346 -4.16 29.61 19.68
CA MET A 346 -3.63 28.31 20.11
C MET A 346 -2.22 28.46 20.71
N ALA A 347 -1.33 29.20 20.05
CA ALA A 347 0.03 29.45 20.52
C ALA A 347 0.07 30.29 21.82
N ALA A 348 -0.91 31.15 22.06
CA ALA A 348 -1.06 31.86 23.33
C ALA A 348 -1.51 30.93 24.47
N GLN A 349 -2.30 29.89 24.16
CA GLN A 349 -2.74 28.88 25.13
C GLN A 349 -1.64 27.86 25.44
N ASP A 350 -0.82 27.52 24.45
CA ASP A 350 0.28 26.56 24.58
C ASP A 350 1.56 27.14 23.93
N PRO A 351 2.47 27.73 24.73
CA PRO A 351 3.65 28.42 24.22
C PRO A 351 4.61 27.57 23.40
N ARG A 352 4.49 26.23 23.44
CA ARG A 352 5.28 25.32 22.58
C ARG A 352 5.04 25.59 21.10
N PHE A 353 3.83 26.04 20.72
CA PHE A 353 3.44 26.34 19.33
C PHE A 353 3.77 27.77 18.88
N ALA A 354 4.44 28.58 19.72
CA ALA A 354 4.73 29.98 19.40
C ALA A 354 5.66 30.12 18.19
N GLN A 355 6.67 29.25 18.07
CA GLN A 355 7.58 29.28 16.93
C GLN A 355 6.89 28.77 15.66
N ASP A 356 6.04 27.75 15.76
CA ASP A 356 5.29 27.22 14.61
C ASP A 356 4.34 28.27 14.03
N TYR A 357 3.64 29.03 14.89
CA TYR A 357 2.85 30.18 14.45
C TYR A 357 3.69 31.21 13.68
N GLN A 358 4.88 31.56 14.18
CA GLN A 358 5.77 32.52 13.51
C GLN A 358 6.25 32.01 12.15
N ASP A 359 6.54 30.71 12.05
CA ASP A 359 6.96 30.10 10.79
C ASP A 359 5.83 30.13 9.75
N PHE A 360 4.60 29.73 10.13
CA PHE A 360 3.45 29.84 9.22
C PHE A 360 3.19 31.30 8.81
N GLN A 361 3.25 32.24 9.76
CA GLN A 361 3.08 33.66 9.48
C GLN A 361 4.12 34.17 8.47
N ARG A 362 5.39 33.78 8.65
CA ARG A 362 6.48 34.14 7.73
C ARG A 362 6.25 33.56 6.33
N LEU A 363 5.93 32.27 6.23
CA LEU A 363 5.72 31.61 4.93
C LEU A 363 4.57 32.24 4.14
N TYR A 364 3.47 32.59 4.81
CA TYR A 364 2.37 33.32 4.16
C TYR A 364 2.78 34.75 3.76
N ALA A 365 3.57 35.45 4.59
CA ALA A 365 4.08 36.77 4.24
C ALA A 365 5.05 36.75 3.04
N GLU A 366 5.76 35.64 2.83
CA GLU A 366 6.60 35.38 1.64
C GLU A 366 5.78 35.03 0.38
N GLY A 367 4.45 34.91 0.49
CA GLY A 367 3.54 34.61 -0.62
C GLY A 367 3.32 33.12 -0.86
N THR A 368 3.73 32.24 0.06
CA THR A 368 3.45 30.80 -0.06
C THR A 368 1.99 30.55 0.31
N VAL A 369 1.20 30.02 -0.62
CA VAL A 369 -0.23 29.70 -0.40
C VAL A 369 -0.57 28.22 -0.58
N ASP A 370 0.32 27.46 -1.21
CA ASP A 370 0.18 26.03 -1.42
C ASP A 370 0.49 25.25 -0.13
N PHE A 371 -0.44 24.41 0.33
CA PHE A 371 -0.30 23.68 1.59
C PHE A 371 0.94 22.76 1.61
N ALA A 372 1.29 22.12 0.49
CA ALA A 372 2.46 21.24 0.45
C ALA A 372 3.77 22.03 0.65
N ARG A 373 3.89 23.22 0.04
CA ARG A 373 5.02 24.11 0.26
C ARG A 373 5.04 24.71 1.66
N ILE A 374 3.87 25.07 2.20
CA ILE A 374 3.74 25.50 3.59
C ILE A 374 4.24 24.39 4.53
N TRP A 375 3.82 23.15 4.30
CA TRP A 375 4.21 21.99 5.09
C TRP A 375 5.73 21.71 5.04
N LEU A 376 6.32 21.76 3.84
CA LEU A 376 7.76 21.57 3.67
C LEU A 376 8.59 22.75 4.16
N GLY A 377 7.97 23.92 4.37
CA GLY A 377 8.63 25.14 4.82
C GLY A 377 8.73 25.29 6.34
N VAL A 378 8.03 24.45 7.11
CA VAL A 378 8.07 24.47 8.58
C VAL A 378 8.99 23.38 9.12
N GLN A 379 9.69 23.68 10.21
CA GLN A 379 10.51 22.70 10.91
C GLN A 379 9.62 21.83 11.82
N GLU A 380 9.76 20.50 11.74
CA GLU A 380 9.08 19.61 12.68
C GLU A 380 9.69 19.73 14.08
N ARG A 381 8.93 20.31 15.02
CA ARG A 381 9.35 20.51 16.43
C ARG A 381 8.69 19.55 17.40
N HIS A 382 7.52 19.04 17.03
CA HIS A 382 6.73 18.13 17.85
C HIS A 382 7.10 16.70 17.49
N ARG A 383 7.54 15.90 18.46
CA ARG A 383 7.93 14.49 18.27
C ARG A 383 6.69 13.60 18.17
N CYS A 384 5.96 13.76 17.08
CA CYS A 384 4.63 13.17 16.90
C CYS A 384 4.59 12.06 15.85
N THR A 385 5.70 11.85 15.15
CA THR A 385 5.94 10.68 14.33
C THR A 385 6.07 9.43 15.21
N ILE A 386 5.14 8.49 15.02
CA ILE A 386 5.41 7.06 15.22
C ILE A 386 6.06 6.60 13.91
N GLU A 387 7.24 5.99 13.97
CA GLU A 387 7.80 5.25 12.83
C GLU A 387 6.87 4.06 12.52
N GLU A 388 5.94 4.25 11.59
CA GLU A 388 5.30 3.15 10.87
C GLU A 388 6.09 2.89 9.57
N GLY A 389 6.88 1.82 9.55
CA GLY A 389 7.08 1.00 8.35
C GLY A 389 7.85 1.55 7.14
N ALA A 390 8.60 2.65 7.22
CA ALA A 390 9.49 3.07 6.12
C ALA A 390 10.97 2.81 6.48
N PRO A 391 11.72 1.98 5.71
CA PRO A 391 13.16 1.85 5.91
C PRO A 391 13.82 3.15 5.47
N HIS A 392 14.38 3.89 6.41
CA HIS A 392 15.36 4.93 6.11
C HIS A 392 16.69 4.24 5.82
N GLN A 393 17.04 4.20 4.52
CA GLN A 393 18.32 3.84 3.88
C GLN A 393 19.27 2.88 4.60
#